data_AF-A0A377D9V8-F1
#
_entry.id   AF-A0A377D9V8-F1
#
_cell.length_a   1.000
_cell.length_b   1.000
_cell.length_c   1.000
_cell.angle_alpha   90.00
_cell.angle_beta   90.00
_cell.angle_gamma   90.00
#
_symmetry.space_group_name_H-M   'P 1'
#
loop_
_entity.id
_entity.type
_entity.pdbx_description
1 polymer ?
#
loop_
_entity_poly.entity_id
_entity_poly.type
_entity_poly.pdbx_seq_one_letter_code
_entity_poly.pdbx_strand_id
1 'polypeptide(L)'
;MKRMIALDGAQGEGGGQILRSALSLSMITGQPFTITSIRAGRAKPGLLRQHLTAVKAATEICGATVEGAELGSPASALPARHRARGDYRFAIGSAGSCTLVLQTVLPALWFADGPSRVEVSGGTDNPSAPPADFIRRVLEPLLAKIGIHQQTTLLRHGFYPAGGRCGGNGSLARGIV
;
A
#
# COMPACT_ATOMS: atom_id res chain seq x y z
N MET A 1 -24.34 -3.12 -12.00
CA MET A 1 -23.44 -2.84 -10.86
C MET A 1 -22.51 -4.03 -10.68
N LYS A 2 -21.22 -3.83 -10.34
CA LYS A 2 -20.29 -4.96 -10.10
C LYS A 2 -20.63 -5.61 -8.75
N ARG A 3 -20.55 -6.95 -8.67
CA ARG A 3 -20.84 -7.72 -7.45
C ARG A 3 -19.83 -7.39 -6.35
N MET A 4 -20.30 -7.24 -5.10
CA MET A 4 -19.45 -7.09 -3.92
C MET A 4 -18.72 -8.40 -3.63
N ILE A 5 -17.39 -8.32 -3.48
CA ILE A 5 -16.55 -9.46 -3.08
C ILE A 5 -16.44 -9.48 -1.56
N ALA A 6 -16.75 -10.62 -0.92
CA ALA A 6 -16.51 -10.82 0.50
C ALA A 6 -15.20 -11.58 0.70
N LEU A 7 -14.30 -11.04 1.52
CA LEU A 7 -13.01 -11.63 1.85
C LEU A 7 -12.93 -11.90 3.35
N ASP A 8 -12.33 -13.03 3.72
CA ASP A 8 -11.98 -13.34 5.11
C ASP A 8 -10.50 -12.99 5.36
N GLY A 9 -10.27 -11.95 6.15
CA GLY A 9 -8.93 -11.48 6.53
C GLY A 9 -8.18 -12.39 7.52
N ALA A 10 -8.83 -13.43 8.04
CA ALA A 10 -8.17 -14.49 8.82
C ALA A 10 -7.59 -15.61 7.95
N GLN A 11 -7.97 -15.68 6.66
CA GLN A 11 -7.53 -16.75 5.77
C GLN A 11 -6.01 -16.73 5.52
N GLY A 12 -5.40 -17.90 5.38
CA GLY A 12 -3.98 -18.06 5.10
C GLY A 12 -3.10 -17.55 6.24
N GLU A 13 -2.17 -16.65 5.96
CA GLU A 13 -1.26 -16.08 6.97
C GLU A 13 -1.96 -15.12 7.95
N GLY A 14 -3.26 -14.82 7.77
CA GLY A 14 -4.02 -13.87 8.59
C GLY A 14 -3.30 -12.53 8.72
N GLY A 15 -2.66 -12.07 7.64
CA GLY A 15 -1.73 -10.95 7.63
C GLY A 15 -2.31 -9.69 6.99
N GLY A 16 -1.44 -8.70 6.75
CA GLY A 16 -1.82 -7.51 5.99
C GLY A 16 -1.79 -7.70 4.47
N GLN A 17 -1.31 -8.85 3.97
CA GLN A 17 -1.10 -9.07 2.54
C GLN A 17 -2.41 -9.15 1.76
N ILE A 18 -3.41 -9.88 2.29
CA ILE A 18 -4.73 -10.01 1.64
C ILE A 18 -5.38 -8.65 1.42
N LEU A 19 -5.31 -7.74 2.40
CA LEU A 19 -5.82 -6.38 2.29
C LEU A 19 -5.11 -5.60 1.16
N ARG A 20 -3.78 -5.65 1.09
CA ARG A 20 -3.01 -4.92 0.06
C ARG A 20 -3.32 -5.43 -1.35
N SER A 21 -3.37 -6.75 -1.51
CA SER A 21 -3.73 -7.37 -2.79
C SER A 21 -5.17 -7.02 -3.18
N ALA A 22 -6.11 -7.08 -2.23
CA ALA A 22 -7.50 -6.72 -2.45
C ALA A 22 -7.65 -5.25 -2.86
N LEU A 23 -7.00 -4.31 -2.17
CA LEU A 23 -6.99 -2.89 -2.54
C LEU A 23 -6.45 -2.68 -3.96
N SER A 24 -5.30 -3.29 -4.28
CA SER A 24 -4.68 -3.19 -5.61
C SER A 24 -5.64 -3.67 -6.70
N LEU A 25 -6.16 -4.89 -6.57
CA LEU A 25 -7.06 -5.50 -7.54
C LEU A 25 -8.39 -4.75 -7.63
N SER A 26 -8.92 -4.30 -6.50
CA SER A 26 -10.16 -3.54 -6.42
C SER A 26 -10.05 -2.21 -7.17
N MET A 27 -8.91 -1.49 -7.05
CA MET A 27 -8.64 -0.28 -7.82
C MET A 27 -8.48 -0.57 -9.32
N ILE A 28 -7.80 -1.66 -9.68
CA ILE A 28 -7.58 -2.04 -11.10
C ILE A 28 -8.91 -2.42 -11.75
N THR A 29 -9.68 -3.32 -11.13
CA THR A 29 -10.90 -3.88 -11.70
C THR A 29 -12.12 -3.01 -11.43
N GLY A 30 -12.08 -2.07 -10.49
CA GLY A 30 -13.25 -1.35 -10.00
C GLY A 30 -14.30 -2.25 -9.34
N GLN A 31 -13.94 -3.46 -8.91
CA GLN A 31 -14.82 -4.35 -8.15
C GLN A 31 -14.73 -4.02 -6.66
N PRO A 32 -15.86 -3.73 -5.99
CA PRO A 32 -15.85 -3.46 -4.56
C PRO A 32 -15.65 -4.72 -3.73
N PHE A 33 -15.06 -4.55 -2.54
CA PHE A 33 -14.91 -5.65 -1.59
C PHE A 33 -15.13 -5.22 -0.14
N THR A 34 -15.59 -6.19 0.66
CA THR A 34 -15.60 -6.12 2.12
C THR A 34 -14.64 -7.15 2.66
N ILE A 35 -13.83 -6.78 3.65
CA ILE A 35 -12.96 -7.73 4.34
C ILE A 35 -13.23 -7.71 5.85
N THR A 36 -13.51 -8.88 6.40
CA THR A 36 -13.71 -9.08 7.84
C THR A 36 -12.46 -9.69 8.47
N SER A 37 -12.41 -9.76 9.81
CA SER A 37 -11.36 -10.50 10.55
C SER A 37 -9.91 -10.12 10.20
N ILE A 38 -9.67 -8.85 9.82
CA ILE A 38 -8.34 -8.37 9.43
C ILE A 38 -7.36 -8.64 10.56
N ARG A 39 -6.37 -9.51 10.29
CA ARG A 39 -5.30 -9.84 11.22
C ARG A 39 -5.78 -10.41 12.55
N ALA A 40 -6.92 -11.09 12.58
CA ALA A 40 -7.52 -11.65 13.80
C ALA A 40 -6.57 -12.57 14.59
N GLY A 41 -5.74 -13.36 13.89
CA GLY A 41 -4.76 -14.28 14.52
C GLY A 41 -3.39 -13.69 14.84
N ARG A 42 -3.20 -12.35 14.76
CA ARG A 42 -1.89 -11.71 14.99
C ARG A 42 -1.84 -11.06 16.38
N ALA A 43 -0.64 -11.00 16.96
CA ALA A 43 -0.39 -10.41 18.29
C ALA A 43 -0.97 -8.98 18.49
N LYS A 44 -1.03 -8.19 17.41
CA LYS A 44 -1.78 -6.93 17.37
C LYS A 44 -2.84 -7.08 16.30
N PRO A 45 -4.13 -7.32 16.61
CA PRO A 45 -5.16 -7.53 15.58
C PRO A 45 -5.56 -6.23 14.86
N GLY A 46 -6.36 -6.34 13.80
CA GLY A 46 -6.92 -5.21 13.06
C GLY A 46 -5.93 -4.42 12.21
N LEU A 47 -6.38 -3.25 11.74
CA LEU A 47 -5.54 -2.32 10.98
C LEU A 47 -4.46 -1.67 11.87
N LEU A 48 -3.21 -1.73 11.40
CA LEU A 48 -2.10 -0.97 11.96
C LEU A 48 -1.91 0.30 11.14
N ARG A 49 -1.08 1.24 11.61
CA ARG A 49 -0.78 2.49 10.88
C ARG A 49 -0.44 2.27 9.41
N GLN A 50 0.44 1.32 9.09
CA GLN A 50 0.79 1.02 7.69
C GLN A 50 -0.40 0.51 6.86
N HIS A 51 -1.30 -0.28 7.46
CA HIS A 51 -2.49 -0.78 6.76
C HIS A 51 -3.48 0.36 6.54
N LEU A 52 -3.68 1.20 7.56
CA LEU A 52 -4.52 2.38 7.47
C LEU A 52 -3.98 3.37 6.44
N THR A 53 -2.67 3.60 6.39
CA THR A 53 -2.04 4.44 5.35
C THR A 53 -2.24 3.83 3.97
N ALA A 54 -2.13 2.51 3.81
CA ALA A 54 -2.39 1.86 2.53
C ALA A 54 -3.85 2.00 2.08
N VAL A 55 -4.80 1.87 3.01
CA VAL A 55 -6.24 2.12 2.75
C VAL A 55 -6.45 3.58 2.33
N LYS A 56 -5.93 4.54 3.10
CA LYS A 56 -6.04 5.98 2.79
C LYS A 56 -5.41 6.34 1.45
N ALA A 57 -4.25 5.77 1.14
CA ALA A 57 -3.57 5.99 -0.14
C ALA A 57 -4.39 5.43 -1.32
N ALA A 58 -4.95 4.23 -1.17
CA ALA A 58 -5.86 3.68 -2.18
C ALA A 58 -7.11 4.56 -2.33
N THR A 59 -7.70 5.03 -1.23
CA THR A 59 -8.84 5.96 -1.23
C THR A 59 -8.55 7.24 -2.00
N GLU A 60 -7.42 7.88 -1.74
CA GLU A 60 -7.02 9.12 -2.39
C GLU A 60 -6.77 8.94 -3.89
N ILE A 61 -6.11 7.84 -4.29
CA ILE A 61 -5.75 7.57 -5.69
C ILE A 61 -6.99 7.27 -6.54
N CYS A 62 -7.95 6.50 -6.02
CA CYS A 62 -9.11 6.08 -6.81
C CYS A 62 -10.42 6.80 -6.47
N GLY A 63 -10.43 7.71 -5.50
CA GLY A 63 -11.65 8.38 -5.01
C GLY A 63 -12.63 7.43 -4.30
N ALA A 64 -12.13 6.38 -3.64
CA ALA A 64 -12.98 5.36 -2.99
C ALA A 64 -13.83 5.92 -1.85
N THR A 65 -14.95 5.25 -1.57
CA THR A 65 -15.61 5.35 -0.26
C THR A 65 -15.17 4.16 0.59
N VAL A 66 -14.78 4.40 1.83
CA VAL A 66 -14.29 3.34 2.73
C VAL A 66 -14.98 3.47 4.06
N GLU A 67 -15.47 2.36 4.61
CA GLU A 67 -16.02 2.31 5.96
C GLU A 67 -15.10 1.46 6.84
N GLY A 68 -15.02 1.79 8.13
CA GLY A 68 -14.16 1.05 9.08
C GLY A 68 -12.66 1.24 8.85
N ALA A 69 -12.23 2.31 8.15
CA ALA A 69 -10.82 2.70 8.02
C ALA A 69 -10.26 3.33 9.30
N GLU A 70 -10.31 2.57 10.40
CA GLU A 70 -9.86 3.00 11.71
C GLU A 70 -8.88 1.98 12.30
N LEU A 71 -8.01 2.44 13.21
CA LEU A 71 -7.05 1.55 13.87
C LEU A 71 -7.81 0.47 14.66
N GLY A 72 -7.45 -0.79 14.45
CA GLY A 72 -8.10 -1.93 15.12
C GLY A 72 -9.42 -2.41 14.50
N SER A 73 -10.00 -1.69 13.53
CA SER A 73 -11.29 -2.03 12.91
C SER A 73 -11.15 -3.04 11.75
N PRO A 74 -12.17 -3.88 11.46
CA PRO A 74 -12.36 -4.41 10.11
C PRO A 74 -12.67 -3.25 9.13
N ALA A 75 -12.23 -3.35 7.88
CA ALA A 75 -12.41 -2.32 6.87
C ALA A 75 -13.16 -2.85 5.65
N SER A 76 -14.05 -2.05 5.09
CA SER A 76 -14.70 -2.29 3.80
C SER A 76 -14.30 -1.18 2.84
N ALA A 77 -13.95 -1.52 1.60
CA ALA A 77 -13.51 -0.55 0.60
C ALA A 77 -14.35 -0.66 -0.68
N LEU A 78 -15.01 0.43 -1.03
CA LEU A 78 -15.71 0.63 -2.29
C LEU A 78 -14.82 1.50 -3.20
N PRO A 79 -13.99 0.92 -4.08
CA PRO A 79 -13.19 1.71 -5.01
C PRO A 79 -14.14 2.51 -5.90
N ALA A 80 -13.85 3.80 -6.12
CA ALA A 80 -14.45 4.50 -7.23
C ALA A 80 -13.71 4.13 -8.52
N ARG A 81 -14.39 4.37 -9.65
CA ARG A 81 -14.03 3.81 -10.97
C ARG A 81 -12.78 4.42 -11.59
N HIS A 82 -12.23 5.48 -11.02
CA HIS A 82 -11.26 6.32 -11.69
C HIS A 82 -9.98 6.43 -10.88
N ARG A 83 -8.86 5.94 -11.43
CA ARG A 83 -7.53 6.07 -10.83
C ARG A 83 -6.92 7.36 -11.33
N ALA A 84 -6.82 8.35 -10.46
CA ALA A 84 -6.19 9.62 -10.82
C ALA A 84 -4.68 9.41 -10.97
N ARG A 85 -4.10 9.99 -12.03
CA ARG A 85 -2.65 10.19 -12.12
C ARG A 85 -2.27 11.37 -11.22
N GLY A 86 -1.04 11.39 -10.71
CA GLY A 86 -0.56 12.57 -9.98
C GLY A 86 0.66 12.33 -9.10
N ASP A 87 0.98 13.38 -8.33
CA ASP A 87 2.03 13.38 -7.30
C ASP A 87 1.42 13.16 -5.92
N TYR A 88 1.63 11.97 -5.38
CA TYR A 88 1.10 11.54 -4.08
C TYR A 88 2.19 11.54 -3.01
N ARG A 89 1.83 11.97 -1.80
CA ARG A 89 2.70 11.92 -0.62
C ARG A 89 1.96 11.31 0.57
N PHE A 90 2.48 10.20 1.07
CA PHE A 90 1.90 9.49 2.22
C PHE A 90 2.88 9.41 3.39
N ALA A 91 2.35 9.55 4.60
CA ALA A 91 3.12 9.41 5.83
C ALA A 91 2.51 8.30 6.71
N ILE A 92 3.32 7.29 7.04
CA ILE A 92 2.91 6.19 7.91
C ILE A 92 2.93 6.63 9.39
N GLY A 93 3.82 7.56 9.75
CA GLY A 93 3.93 8.08 11.12
C GLY A 93 4.55 7.12 12.15
N SER A 94 5.04 5.96 11.70
CA SER A 94 5.76 4.97 12.50
C SER A 94 6.76 4.18 11.64
N ALA A 95 7.47 3.21 12.23
CA ALA A 95 8.31 2.25 11.50
C ALA A 95 7.53 1.20 10.69
N GLY A 96 6.33 1.53 10.20
CA GLY A 96 5.62 0.67 9.25
C GLY A 96 6.25 0.81 7.87
N SER A 97 6.24 -0.25 7.07
CA SER A 97 7.05 -0.31 5.85
C SER A 97 6.51 0.58 4.73
N CYS A 98 7.36 1.46 4.20
CA CYS A 98 7.08 2.27 3.01
C CYS A 98 6.82 1.40 1.78
N THR A 99 7.63 0.37 1.59
CA THR A 99 7.56 -0.49 0.40
C THR A 99 6.25 -1.27 0.35
N LEU A 100 5.65 -1.62 1.50
CA LEU A 100 4.33 -2.25 1.53
C LEU A 100 3.19 -1.29 1.11
N VAL A 101 3.29 0.00 1.43
CA VAL A 101 2.32 1.00 0.92
C VAL A 101 2.50 1.16 -0.58
N LEU A 102 3.76 1.30 -1.06
CA LEU A 102 4.06 1.37 -2.49
C LEU A 102 3.51 0.15 -3.25
N GLN A 103 3.74 -1.07 -2.74
CA GLN A 103 3.20 -2.31 -3.32
C GLN A 103 1.67 -2.35 -3.39
N THR A 104 0.97 -1.55 -2.58
CA THR A 104 -0.50 -1.49 -2.60
C THR A 104 -1.03 -0.57 -3.70
N VAL A 105 -0.30 0.50 -4.02
CA VAL A 105 -0.81 1.56 -4.89
C VAL A 105 -0.18 1.59 -6.28
N LEU A 106 1.09 1.20 -6.40
CA LEU A 106 1.77 1.17 -7.70
C LEU A 106 1.05 0.28 -8.73
N PRO A 107 0.54 -0.93 -8.37
CA PRO A 107 -0.19 -1.75 -9.33
C PRO A 107 -1.42 -1.08 -9.92
N ALA A 108 -2.12 -0.24 -9.15
CA ALA A 108 -3.25 0.53 -9.67
C ALA A 108 -2.78 1.63 -10.62
N LEU A 109 -1.69 2.32 -10.27
CA LEU A 109 -1.15 3.42 -11.07
C LEU A 109 -0.57 2.96 -12.42
N TRP A 110 -0.20 1.68 -12.57
CA TRP A 110 0.13 1.09 -13.88
C TRP A 110 -1.03 1.22 -14.90
N PHE A 111 -2.27 1.39 -14.42
CA PHE A 111 -3.48 1.55 -15.23
C PHE A 111 -4.13 2.93 -15.10
N ALA A 112 -3.38 3.95 -14.66
CA ALA A 112 -3.85 5.34 -14.63
C ALA A 112 -3.68 6.02 -16.00
N ASP A 113 -4.39 7.12 -16.24
CA ASP A 113 -4.38 7.85 -17.52
C ASP A 113 -3.13 8.74 -17.71
N GLY A 114 -1.99 8.33 -17.16
CA GLY A 114 -0.71 9.03 -17.26
C GLY A 114 0.25 8.74 -16.10
N PRO A 115 1.47 9.29 -16.17
CA PRO A 115 2.52 9.01 -15.21
C PRO A 115 2.15 9.54 -13.81
N SER A 116 2.67 8.86 -12.79
CA SER A 116 2.40 9.16 -11.39
C SER A 116 3.65 9.00 -10.54
N ARG A 117 3.74 9.79 -9.47
CA ARG A 117 4.81 9.73 -8.48
C ARG A 117 4.19 9.48 -7.11
N VAL A 118 4.70 8.50 -6.40
CA VAL A 118 4.27 8.20 -5.03
C VAL A 118 5.47 8.28 -4.11
N GLU A 119 5.37 9.11 -3.08
CA GLU A 119 6.37 9.26 -2.04
C GLU A 119 5.80 8.82 -0.70
N VAL A 120 6.47 7.88 -0.03
CA VAL A 120 6.02 7.34 1.25
C VAL A 120 7.08 7.53 2.31
N SER A 121 6.68 8.06 3.47
CA SER A 121 7.52 8.19 4.66
C SER A 121 7.17 7.21 5.79
N GLY A 122 8.18 6.57 6.37
CA GLY A 122 8.02 5.42 7.27
C GLY A 122 9.24 4.50 7.30
N GLY A 123 9.12 3.29 7.85
CA GLY A 123 10.22 2.31 7.88
C GLY A 123 10.62 1.84 6.48
N THR A 124 11.92 1.71 6.23
CA THR A 124 12.47 1.23 4.94
C THR A 124 13.16 -0.11 5.06
N ASP A 125 13.64 -0.44 6.27
CA ASP A 125 14.43 -1.62 6.59
C ASP A 125 13.69 -2.43 7.67
N ASN A 126 12.60 -3.07 7.24
CA ASN A 126 11.76 -3.91 8.07
C ASN A 126 12.05 -5.39 7.77
N PRO A 127 12.28 -6.27 8.77
CA PRO A 127 12.61 -7.68 8.54
C PRO A 127 11.57 -8.46 7.72
N SER A 128 10.30 -8.07 7.81
CA SER A 128 9.18 -8.73 7.12
C SER A 128 8.61 -7.89 5.97
N ALA A 129 9.44 -7.03 5.37
CA ALA A 129 9.08 -6.29 4.16
C ALA A 129 10.27 -6.25 3.19
N PRO A 130 10.02 -6.21 1.88
CA PRO A 130 11.10 -6.06 0.92
C PRO A 130 11.79 -4.70 1.10
N PRO A 131 13.12 -4.65 1.23
CA PRO A 131 13.86 -3.39 1.19
C PRO A 131 13.65 -2.67 -0.14
N ALA A 132 13.85 -1.34 -0.16
CA ALA A 132 13.72 -0.57 -1.39
C ALA A 132 14.67 -1.05 -2.50
N ASP A 133 15.88 -1.50 -2.15
CA ASP A 133 16.83 -2.08 -3.11
C ASP A 133 16.37 -3.42 -3.70
N PHE A 134 15.59 -4.22 -2.97
CA PHE A 134 15.00 -5.44 -3.54
C PHE A 134 14.03 -5.07 -4.65
N ILE A 135 13.16 -4.08 -4.40
CA ILE A 135 12.22 -3.60 -5.42
C ILE A 135 13.00 -3.12 -6.65
N ARG A 136 13.95 -2.20 -6.43
CA ARG A 136 14.73 -1.57 -7.50
C ARG A 136 15.59 -2.52 -8.32
N ARG A 137 16.28 -3.46 -7.67
CA ARG A 137 17.32 -4.29 -8.32
C ARG A 137 16.81 -5.66 -8.75
N VAL A 138 15.70 -6.14 -8.19
CA VAL A 138 15.18 -7.49 -8.45
C VAL A 138 13.82 -7.43 -9.10
N LEU A 139 12.85 -6.75 -8.48
CA LEU A 139 11.48 -6.73 -8.99
C LEU A 139 11.34 -5.87 -10.25
N GLU A 140 11.87 -4.65 -10.25
CA GLU A 140 11.72 -3.70 -11.37
C GLU A 140 12.28 -4.20 -12.70
N PRO A 141 13.46 -4.86 -12.77
CA PRO A 141 13.92 -5.49 -14.01
C PRO A 141 12.99 -6.58 -14.54
N LEU A 142 12.27 -7.30 -13.65
CA LEU A 142 11.29 -8.30 -14.04
C LEU A 142 9.97 -7.66 -14.50
N LEU A 143 9.54 -6.59 -13.83
CA LEU A 143 8.39 -5.78 -14.24
C LEU A 143 8.59 -5.19 -15.64
N ALA A 144 9.80 -4.68 -15.93
CA ALA A 144 10.15 -4.16 -17.25
C ALA A 144 10.01 -5.22 -18.35
N LYS A 145 10.34 -6.49 -18.07
CA LYS A 145 10.17 -7.60 -19.03
C LYS A 145 8.71 -7.93 -19.33
N ILE A 146 7.78 -7.59 -18.44
CA ILE A 146 6.34 -7.77 -18.65
C ILE A 146 5.64 -6.46 -19.10
N GLY A 147 6.41 -5.44 -19.48
CA GLY A 147 5.90 -4.18 -20.02
C GLY A 147 5.50 -3.13 -18.98
N ILE A 148 5.83 -3.35 -17.70
CA ILE A 148 5.58 -2.40 -16.61
C ILE A 148 6.87 -1.62 -16.33
N HIS A 149 6.80 -0.30 -16.50
CA HIS A 149 7.91 0.60 -16.21
C HIS A 149 7.63 1.32 -14.90
N GLN A 150 8.45 1.03 -13.88
CA GLN A 150 8.47 1.80 -12.65
C GLN A 150 9.90 1.96 -12.15
N GLN A 151 10.15 3.03 -11.39
CA GLN A 151 11.45 3.29 -10.77
C GLN A 151 11.29 3.63 -9.30
N THR A 152 11.93 2.85 -8.43
CA THR A 152 11.96 3.08 -6.99
C THR A 152 13.30 3.66 -6.58
N THR A 153 13.26 4.82 -5.91
CA THR A 153 14.43 5.45 -5.29
C THR A 153 14.23 5.52 -3.78
N LEU A 154 15.19 4.97 -3.02
CA LEU A 154 15.29 5.24 -1.60
C LEU A 154 15.99 6.59 -1.41
N LEU A 155 15.31 7.55 -0.81
CA LEU A 155 15.86 8.89 -0.56
C LEU A 155 16.54 8.98 0.81
N ARG A 156 16.01 8.26 1.81
CA ARG A 156 16.57 8.21 3.16
C ARG A 156 16.13 6.93 3.88
N HIS A 157 17.07 6.28 4.57
CA HIS A 157 16.78 5.11 5.40
C HIS A 157 15.99 5.46 6.67
N GLY A 158 15.12 4.54 7.08
CA GLY A 158 14.39 4.53 8.33
C GLY A 158 14.39 3.13 8.91
N PHE A 159 15.38 2.83 9.75
CA PHE A 159 15.55 1.53 10.36
C PHE A 159 14.52 1.28 11.46
N TYR A 160 14.01 0.06 11.53
CA TYR A 160 13.19 -0.39 12.65
C TYR A 160 14.00 -0.34 13.97
N PRO A 161 13.42 0.03 15.14
CA PRO A 161 12.01 0.40 15.39
C PRO A 161 11.70 1.89 15.26
N ALA A 162 12.72 2.73 15.05
CA ALA A 162 12.57 4.19 15.03
C ALA A 162 11.83 4.70 13.78
N GLY A 163 12.02 4.00 12.64
CA GLY A 163 11.56 4.47 11.33
C GLY A 163 12.26 5.77 10.94
N GLY A 164 11.51 6.78 10.49
CA GLY A 164 12.04 8.07 10.04
C GLY A 164 12.13 9.18 11.08
N ARG A 165 12.17 8.88 12.39
CA ARG A 165 12.04 9.89 13.46
C ARG A 165 13.30 10.71 13.80
N CYS A 166 14.43 10.54 13.10
CA CYS A 166 15.55 11.47 13.26
C CYS A 166 15.31 12.75 12.45
N GLY A 167 14.88 13.82 13.15
CA GLY A 167 14.95 15.25 12.78
C GLY A 167 14.85 15.63 11.29
N GLY A 168 13.70 16.18 10.89
CA GLY A 168 13.52 16.91 9.63
C GLY A 168 13.41 16.01 8.39
N ASN A 169 12.18 15.88 7.86
CA ASN A 169 11.79 15.07 6.70
C ASN A 169 12.15 13.58 6.84
N GLY A 170 11.16 12.76 7.20
CA GLY A 170 11.34 11.34 7.49
C GLY A 170 12.01 10.54 6.37
N SER A 171 12.38 9.29 6.67
CA SER A 171 12.77 8.28 5.69
C SER A 171 11.75 8.22 4.54
N LEU A 172 12.22 8.07 3.31
CA LEU A 172 11.44 8.36 2.10
C LEU A 172 11.75 7.34 1.00
N ALA A 173 10.72 6.67 0.51
CA ALA A 173 10.79 5.87 -0.71
C ALA A 173 9.89 6.51 -1.77
N ARG A 174 10.42 6.68 -2.98
CA ARG A 174 9.72 7.25 -4.12
C ARG A 174 9.55 6.19 -5.20
N GLY A 175 8.33 5.91 -5.61
CA GLY A 175 8.01 5.17 -6.85
C GLY A 175 7.57 6.16 -7.93
N ILE A 176 8.07 5.99 -9.15
CA ILE A 176 7.57 6.67 -10.35
C ILE A 176 7.06 5.59 -11.29
N VAL A 177 5.85 5.78 -11.82
CA VAL A 177 5.18 4.93 -12.81
C VAL A 177 4.81 5.79 -14.00
#